data_AF-A0A9R0YDD8-F1
#
_entry.id   AF-A0A9R0YDD8-F1
#
_cell.length_a   1.000
_cell.length_b   1.000
_cell.length_c   1.000
_cell.angle_alpha   90.00
_cell.angle_beta   90.00
_cell.angle_gamma   90.00
#
_symmetry.space_group_name_H-M   'P 1'
#
loop_
_entity.id
_entity.type
_entity.pdbx_description
1 polymer ?
#
loop_
_entity_poly.entity_id
_entity_poly.type
_entity_poly.pdbx_seq_one_letter_code
_entity_poly.pdbx_strand_id
1 'polypeptide(L)'
;MTGCRGKLLVLDTRTMEFSVADLPPEARRQYVDIAIVEAGEGIIGMFVLPNHTSDLSYLIRRNNGGSSSQWRLEKTIRLDSRWCRFTNSTGRHLLLFHSGSSLLDKGTFALDIKTFQLEKVFATPGTPMTYVYSNFPPSLLSSPTISSAAS
;
A
#
# COMPACT_ATOMS: atom_id res chain seq x y z
N MET A 1 -18.60 -24.53 2.19
CA MET A 1 -18.59 -23.05 2.03
C MET A 1 -17.37 -22.65 1.20
N THR A 2 -17.49 -22.56 -0.12
CA THR A 2 -16.45 -22.04 -1.01
C THR A 2 -16.49 -20.52 -0.97
N GLY A 3 -16.13 -19.95 0.19
CA GLY A 3 -16.34 -18.55 0.55
C GLY A 3 -15.22 -17.62 0.06
N CYS A 4 -15.62 -16.51 -0.56
CA CYS A 4 -14.93 -15.22 -0.70
C CYS A 4 -13.48 -15.16 -1.26
N ARG A 5 -12.85 -16.28 -1.62
CA ARG A 5 -11.47 -16.27 -2.10
C ARG A 5 -11.38 -15.48 -3.41
N GLY A 6 -10.53 -14.45 -3.45
CA GLY A 6 -10.36 -13.63 -4.66
C GLY A 6 -11.32 -12.44 -4.78
N LYS A 7 -11.99 -12.01 -3.70
CA LYS A 7 -12.89 -10.85 -3.70
C LYS A 7 -12.38 -9.72 -2.80
N LEU A 8 -12.70 -8.48 -3.18
CA LEU A 8 -12.53 -7.26 -2.39
C LEU A 8 -13.89 -6.73 -1.97
N LEU A 9 -14.00 -6.27 -0.72
CA LEU A 9 -15.12 -5.44 -0.28
C LEU A 9 -14.78 -3.98 -0.56
N VAL A 10 -15.65 -3.28 -1.29
CA VAL A 10 -15.46 -1.89 -1.70
C VAL A 10 -16.57 -1.05 -1.09
N LEU A 11 -16.21 -0.01 -0.33
CA LEU A 11 -17.14 0.99 0.18
C LEU A 11 -17.23 2.15 -0.80
N ASP A 12 -18.43 2.41 -1.32
CA ASP A 12 -18.73 3.67 -1.99
C ASP A 12 -18.99 4.74 -0.92
N THR A 13 -18.07 5.69 -0.78
CA THR A 13 -18.13 6.71 0.30
C THR A 13 -19.18 7.80 0.06
N ARG A 14 -19.74 7.89 -1.16
CA ARG A 14 -20.81 8.85 -1.48
C ARG A 14 -22.16 8.33 -1.05
N THR A 15 -22.40 7.04 -1.28
CA THR A 15 -23.66 6.35 -0.94
C THR A 15 -23.60 5.63 0.40
N MET A 16 -22.39 5.42 0.93
CA MET A 16 -22.10 4.58 2.12
C MET A 16 -22.52 3.12 1.95
N GLU A 17 -22.52 2.61 0.71
CA GLU A 17 -22.89 1.23 0.39
C GLU A 17 -21.66 0.36 0.12
N PHE A 18 -21.75 -0.91 0.52
CA PHE A 18 -20.73 -1.91 0.21
C PHE A 18 -21.05 -2.65 -1.09
N SER A 19 -20.02 -2.89 -1.88
CA SER A 19 -20.06 -3.74 -3.07
C SER A 19 -18.90 -4.73 -3.05
N VAL A 20 -18.99 -5.77 -3.88
CA VAL A 20 -17.94 -6.78 -4.00
C VAL A 20 -17.29 -6.66 -5.37
N ALA A 21 -15.96 -6.56 -5.40
CA ALA A 21 -15.16 -6.55 -6.60
C ALA A 21 -14.26 -7.79 -6.69
N ASP A 22 -13.90 -8.18 -7.90
CA ASP A 22 -12.94 -9.25 -8.15
C ASP A 22 -11.49 -8.77 -7.96
N LEU A 23 -10.67 -9.58 -7.30
CA LEU A 23 -9.22 -9.41 -7.28
C LEU A 23 -8.63 -9.74 -8.66
N PRO A 24 -7.53 -9.09 -9.08
CA PRO A 24 -6.80 -9.51 -10.27
C PRO A 24 -6.14 -10.88 -10.06
N PRO A 25 -5.81 -11.63 -11.15
CA PRO A 25 -5.17 -12.94 -11.05
C PRO A 25 -3.89 -12.96 -10.19
N GLU A 26 -3.09 -11.90 -10.25
CA GLU A 26 -1.87 -11.70 -9.48
C GLU A 26 -2.14 -11.80 -7.98
N ALA A 27 -3.28 -11.28 -7.53
CA ALA A 27 -3.68 -11.22 -6.13
C ALA A 27 -4.47 -12.45 -5.65
N ARG A 28 -4.73 -13.44 -6.53
CA ARG A 28 -5.47 -14.67 -6.18
C ARG A 28 -4.56 -15.83 -5.75
N ARG A 29 -3.24 -15.61 -5.69
CA ARG A 29 -2.26 -16.63 -5.30
C ARG A 29 -2.31 -16.94 -3.80
N GLN A 30 -1.82 -18.12 -3.42
CA GLN A 30 -1.65 -18.46 -2.00
C GLN A 30 -0.46 -17.67 -1.45
N TYR A 31 -0.65 -16.95 -0.33
CA TYR A 31 0.38 -16.13 0.31
C TYR A 31 0.86 -14.96 -0.58
N VAL A 32 0.03 -13.94 -0.69
CA VAL A 32 0.31 -12.69 -1.39
C VAL A 32 0.13 -11.54 -0.40
N ASP A 33 1.03 -10.56 -0.48
CA ASP A 33 0.87 -9.28 0.19
C ASP A 33 0.27 -8.25 -0.78
N ILE A 34 -0.67 -7.43 -0.30
CA ILE A 34 -1.42 -6.48 -1.12
C ILE A 34 -1.42 -5.12 -0.45
N ALA A 35 -1.09 -4.08 -1.20
CA ALA A 35 -1.31 -2.70 -0.79
C ALA A 35 -2.20 -1.98 -1.81
N ILE A 36 -3.23 -1.29 -1.32
CA ILE A 36 -4.11 -0.44 -2.13
C ILE A 36 -3.68 1.00 -1.95
N VAL A 37 -3.58 1.75 -3.04
CA VAL A 37 -3.09 3.12 -3.06
C VAL A 37 -3.97 4.01 -3.94
N GLU A 38 -3.94 5.32 -3.70
CA GLU A 38 -4.40 6.30 -4.68
C GLU A 38 -3.29 6.48 -5.74
N ALA A 39 -3.65 6.31 -7.01
CA ALA A 39 -2.72 6.28 -8.14
C ALA A 39 -2.69 7.58 -8.95
N GLY A 40 -3.23 8.67 -8.39
CA GLY A 40 -3.52 9.92 -9.07
C GLY A 40 -4.90 9.94 -9.72
N GLU A 41 -5.49 11.13 -9.81
CA GLU A 41 -6.74 11.40 -10.54
C GLU A 41 -7.94 10.55 -10.06
N GLY A 42 -7.92 10.08 -8.81
CA GLY A 42 -8.97 9.21 -8.27
C GLY A 42 -8.90 7.77 -8.79
N ILE A 43 -7.80 7.39 -9.43
CA ILE A 43 -7.54 6.02 -9.87
C ILE A 43 -7.08 5.19 -8.68
N ILE A 44 -7.61 3.98 -8.55
CA ILE A 44 -7.19 3.04 -7.51
C ILE A 44 -6.03 2.21 -8.05
N GLY A 45 -4.91 2.23 -7.35
CA GLY A 45 -3.75 1.37 -7.59
C GLY A 45 -3.71 0.18 -6.62
N MET A 46 -3.08 -0.90 -7.06
CA MET A 46 -2.83 -2.10 -6.27
C MET A 46 -1.40 -2.57 -6.51
N PHE A 47 -0.63 -2.66 -5.42
CA PHE A 47 0.63 -3.38 -5.40
C PHE A 47 0.39 -4.81 -4.92
N VAL A 48 0.94 -5.78 -5.64
CA VAL A 48 0.83 -7.21 -5.33
C VAL A 48 2.22 -7.80 -5.26
N LEU A 49 2.56 -8.35 -4.10
CA LEU A 49 3.84 -9.01 -3.84
C LEU A 49 3.60 -10.47 -3.44
N PRO A 50 3.73 -11.41 -4.39
CA PRO A 50 3.68 -12.83 -4.06
C PRO A 50 4.87 -13.25 -3.20
N ASN A 51 4.60 -14.10 -2.20
CA ASN A 51 5.65 -14.62 -1.32
C ASN A 51 6.73 -15.37 -2.12
N HIS A 52 7.98 -15.28 -1.66
CA HIS A 52 9.16 -15.89 -2.30
C HIS A 52 9.45 -15.39 -3.74
N THR A 53 8.90 -14.25 -4.12
CA THR A 53 9.19 -13.62 -5.42
C THR A 53 9.84 -12.25 -5.23
N SER A 54 10.56 -11.83 -6.26
CA SER A 54 11.17 -10.50 -6.33
C SER A 54 10.40 -9.56 -7.25
N ASP A 55 9.31 -10.04 -7.85
CA ASP A 55 8.53 -9.27 -8.83
C ASP A 55 7.32 -8.65 -8.14
N LEU A 56 7.41 -7.35 -7.88
CA LEU A 56 6.32 -6.53 -7.38
C LEU A 56 5.45 -6.05 -8.54
N SER A 57 4.21 -6.50 -8.59
CA SER A 57 3.25 -6.10 -9.63
C SER A 57 2.50 -4.84 -9.20
N TYR A 58 2.40 -3.85 -10.08
CA TYR A 58 1.58 -2.66 -9.90
C TYR A 58 0.45 -2.65 -10.92
N LEU A 59 -0.79 -2.66 -10.42
CA LEU A 59 -2.01 -2.67 -11.21
C LEU A 59 -2.85 -1.43 -10.95
N ILE A 60 -3.55 -0.95 -11.96
CA ILE A 60 -4.52 0.15 -11.83
C ILE A 60 -5.93 -0.33 -12.15
N ARG A 61 -6.92 0.17 -11.41
CA ARG A 61 -8.34 -0.11 -11.66
C ARG A 61 -8.90 0.94 -12.60
N ARG A 62 -9.29 0.55 -13.82
CA ARG A 62 -10.02 1.43 -14.76
C ARG A 62 -11.51 1.31 -14.58
N ASN A 63 -12.20 2.42 -14.34
CA ASN A 63 -13.65 2.43 -14.22
C ASN A 63 -14.35 2.39 -15.59
N ASN A 64 -14.28 1.26 -16.29
CA ASN A 64 -14.89 1.11 -17.62
C ASN A 64 -16.31 0.52 -17.58
N GLY A 65 -17.17 1.01 -16.67
CA GLY A 65 -18.63 0.81 -16.79
C GLY A 65 -19.15 -0.63 -16.87
N GLY A 66 -18.75 -1.52 -15.94
CA GLY A 66 -19.63 -2.65 -15.57
C GLY A 66 -19.17 -4.10 -15.80
N SER A 67 -17.89 -4.41 -16.04
CA SER A 67 -17.42 -5.82 -16.08
C SER A 67 -16.29 -6.16 -15.11
N SER A 68 -16.23 -7.44 -14.74
CA SER A 68 -15.62 -8.01 -13.52
C SER A 68 -14.10 -8.26 -13.54
N SER A 69 -13.31 -7.47 -14.27
CA SER A 69 -11.87 -7.31 -13.92
C SER A 69 -11.32 -6.01 -14.50
N GLN A 70 -11.55 -4.94 -13.76
CA GLN A 70 -11.11 -3.57 -14.09
C GLN A 70 -9.60 -3.34 -13.88
N TRP A 71 -8.88 -4.33 -13.36
CA TRP A 71 -7.46 -4.21 -13.04
C TRP A 71 -6.59 -4.45 -14.28
N ARG A 72 -5.71 -3.51 -14.58
CA ARG A 72 -4.69 -3.62 -15.63
C ARG A 72 -3.31 -3.59 -14.98
N LEU A 73 -2.46 -4.56 -15.31
CA LEU A 73 -1.04 -4.52 -14.95
C LEU A 73 -0.37 -3.34 -15.66
N GLU A 74 0.16 -2.41 -14.89
CA GLU A 74 0.81 -1.21 -15.39
C GLU A 74 2.33 -1.34 -15.39
N LYS A 75 2.88 -1.94 -14.32
CA LYS A 75 4.32 -2.09 -14.15
C LYS A 75 4.66 -3.33 -13.35
N THR A 76 5.82 -3.93 -13.65
CA THR A 76 6.48 -4.91 -12.78
C THR A 76 7.79 -4.32 -12.30
N ILE A 77 7.98 -4.28 -10.99
CA ILE A 77 9.16 -3.71 -10.33
C ILE A 77 9.96 -4.89 -9.77
N ARG A 78 11.24 -4.98 -10.15
CA ARG A 78 12.14 -6.00 -9.63
C ARG A 78 12.78 -5.53 -8.34
N LEU A 79 12.53 -6.27 -7.28
CA LEU A 79 13.23 -6.18 -6.01
C LEU A 79 14.50 -7.05 -6.07
N ASP A 80 15.45 -6.80 -5.19
CA ASP A 80 16.72 -7.53 -5.12
C ASP A 80 16.68 -8.70 -4.12
N SER A 81 15.55 -8.90 -3.42
CA SER A 81 15.28 -10.06 -2.57
C SER A 81 13.92 -10.68 -2.86
N ARG A 82 13.80 -11.97 -2.53
CA ARG A 82 12.55 -12.74 -2.55
C ARG A 82 11.80 -12.70 -1.22
N TRP A 83 12.39 -12.04 -0.23
CA TRP A 83 11.95 -12.02 1.16
C TRP A 83 11.61 -10.59 1.56
N CYS A 84 10.64 -10.04 0.84
CA CYS A 84 10.11 -8.70 1.03
C CYS A 84 8.66 -8.78 1.52
N ARG A 85 8.23 -7.81 2.33
CA ARG A 85 6.84 -7.68 2.78
C ARG A 85 6.47 -6.21 2.96
N PHE A 86 5.23 -5.84 2.67
CA PHE A 86 4.69 -4.53 3.02
C PHE A 86 4.56 -4.42 4.54
N THR A 87 4.94 -3.28 5.10
CA THR A 87 4.82 -3.03 6.54
C THR A 87 3.85 -1.92 6.87
N ASN A 88 3.83 -0.87 6.07
CA ASN A 88 2.96 0.30 6.28
C ASN A 88 2.88 1.14 5.00
N SER A 89 2.08 2.19 5.00
CA SER A 89 2.04 3.21 3.97
C SER A 89 1.94 4.61 4.57
N THR A 90 2.55 5.57 3.89
CA THR A 90 2.30 7.00 4.02
C THR A 90 1.58 7.46 2.75
N GLY A 91 0.92 8.62 2.76
CA GLY A 91 0.18 9.09 1.58
C GLY A 91 0.98 9.10 0.27
N ARG A 92 2.31 9.23 0.33
CA ARG A 92 3.21 9.23 -0.83
C ARG A 92 4.01 7.93 -1.02
N HIS A 93 4.29 7.20 0.05
CA HIS A 93 5.22 6.07 0.01
C HIS A 93 4.62 4.80 0.60
N LEU A 94 4.85 3.67 -0.06
CA LEU A 94 4.63 2.35 0.50
C LEU A 94 5.91 1.89 1.20
N LEU A 95 5.81 1.42 2.45
CA LEU A 95 6.95 0.91 3.21
C LEU A 95 7.06 -0.60 3.06
N LEU A 96 8.27 -1.06 2.78
CA LEU A 96 8.62 -2.46 2.61
C LEU A 96 9.72 -2.84 3.58
N PHE A 97 9.58 -3.99 4.21
CA PHE A 97 10.68 -4.65 4.88
C PHE A 97 11.41 -5.57 3.91
N HIS A 98 12.72 -5.44 3.86
CA HIS A 98 13.63 -6.25 3.07
C HIS A 98 14.48 -7.09 4.03
N SER A 99 14.44 -8.42 3.93
CA SER A 99 15.17 -9.29 4.87
C SER A 99 16.70 -9.29 4.69
N GLY A 100 17.20 -8.60 3.66
CA GLY A 100 18.58 -8.65 3.21
C GLY A 100 18.77 -9.59 2.02
N SER A 101 19.76 -9.29 1.20
CA SER A 101 20.22 -10.05 0.03
C SER A 101 21.75 -10.04 -0.02
N SER A 102 22.36 -10.68 -1.02
CA SER A 102 23.81 -10.56 -1.26
C SER A 102 24.25 -9.16 -1.69
N LEU A 103 23.31 -8.31 -2.13
CA LEU A 103 23.58 -6.99 -2.69
C LEU A 103 23.17 -5.85 -1.75
N LEU A 104 22.34 -6.14 -0.74
CA LEU A 104 21.63 -5.11 -0.02
C LEU A 104 21.31 -5.58 1.40
N ASP A 105 21.64 -4.75 2.38
CA ASP A 105 21.39 -5.10 3.77
C ASP A 105 19.90 -5.24 4.07
N LYS A 106 19.63 -5.97 5.16
CA LYS A 106 18.33 -5.99 5.80
C LYS A 106 17.92 -4.56 6.21
N GLY A 107 16.66 -4.20 6.00
CA GLY A 107 16.17 -2.87 6.38
C GLY A 107 14.76 -2.56 5.91
N THR A 108 14.34 -1.33 6.19
CA THR A 108 13.06 -0.78 5.71
C THR A 108 13.31 0.17 4.56
N PHE A 109 12.52 0.01 3.51
CA PHE A 109 12.57 0.78 2.28
C PHE A 109 11.26 1.51 2.05
N ALA A 110 11.33 2.72 1.51
CA ALA A 110 10.19 3.46 1.01
C ALA A 110 10.16 3.35 -0.52
N LEU A 111 9.02 2.91 -1.04
CA LEU A 111 8.69 2.94 -2.46
C LEU A 111 7.82 4.17 -2.71
N ASP A 112 8.32 5.14 -3.47
CA ASP A 112 7.49 6.26 -3.95
C ASP A 112 6.45 5.72 -4.94
N ILE A 113 5.17 5.95 -4.65
CA ILE A 113 4.04 5.37 -5.39
C ILE A 113 3.97 5.93 -6.83
N LYS A 114 4.47 7.16 -7.05
CA LYS A 114 4.42 7.83 -8.36
C LYS A 114 5.63 7.48 -9.21
N THR A 115 6.83 7.52 -8.63
CA THR A 115 8.08 7.33 -9.38
C THR A 115 8.52 5.87 -9.43
N PHE A 116 8.00 5.03 -8.52
CA PHE A 116 8.43 3.66 -8.29
C PHE A 116 9.90 3.53 -7.90
N GLN A 117 10.49 4.60 -7.33
CA GLN A 117 11.85 4.56 -6.79
C GLN A 117 11.83 4.02 -5.37
N LEU A 118 12.83 3.18 -5.07
CA LEU A 118 12.99 2.54 -3.78
C LEU A 118 14.17 3.19 -3.03
N GLU A 119 13.92 3.67 -1.82
CA GLU A 119 14.93 4.32 -0.98
C GLU A 119 15.04 3.63 0.37
N LYS A 120 16.26 3.43 0.88
CA LYS A 120 16.49 2.85 2.21
C LYS A 120 16.21 3.92 3.28
N VAL A 121 15.21 3.69 4.12
CA VAL A 121 14.81 4.65 5.17
C VAL A 121 15.41 4.30 6.53
N PHE A 122 15.56 3.01 6.82
CA PHE A 122 16.07 2.56 8.11
C PHE A 122 16.89 1.27 7.97
N ALA A 123 18.02 1.20 8.70
CA ALA A 123 19.02 0.13 8.58
C ALA A 123 19.09 -0.79 9.81
N THR A 124 18.24 -0.60 10.83
CA THR A 124 18.48 -1.26 12.12
C THR A 124 18.30 -2.78 12.01
N PRO A 125 19.31 -3.56 12.44
CA PRO A 125 19.28 -5.01 12.36
C PRO A 125 18.24 -5.59 13.31
N GLY A 126 17.49 -6.58 12.83
CA GLY A 126 16.73 -7.49 13.69
C GLY A 126 15.22 -7.45 13.49
N THR A 127 14.59 -6.29 13.56
CA THR A 127 13.12 -6.18 13.63
C THR A 127 12.51 -5.37 12.49
N PRO A 128 11.46 -5.88 11.80
CA PRO A 128 10.68 -5.05 10.91
C PRO A 128 10.08 -3.90 11.72
N MET A 129 10.31 -2.66 11.30
CA MET A 129 9.63 -1.52 11.91
C MET A 129 8.17 -1.56 11.43
N THR A 130 7.29 -2.17 12.23
CA THR A 130 5.89 -2.41 11.89
C THR A 130 5.00 -1.18 12.09
N TYR A 131 5.49 -0.14 12.77
CA TYR A 131 4.69 1.02 13.16
C TYR A 131 5.46 2.33 12.96
N VAL A 132 5.67 2.71 11.70
CA VAL A 132 6.07 4.10 11.40
C VAL A 132 4.88 5.00 11.68
N TYR A 133 5.03 5.88 12.67
CA TYR A 133 4.03 6.91 12.96
C TYR A 133 4.03 7.93 11.82
N SER A 134 2.97 7.92 11.01
CA SER A 134 2.90 8.71 9.77
C SER A 134 1.92 9.88 9.82
N ASN A 135 1.13 10.00 10.89
CA ASN A 135 0.05 10.99 11.00
C ASN A 135 0.10 11.70 12.35
N PHE A 136 0.89 12.79 12.43
CA PHE A 136 0.79 13.73 13.55
C PHE A 136 -0.55 14.48 13.43
N PRO A 137 -1.42 14.49 14.45
CA PRO A 137 -2.71 15.16 14.35
C PRO A 137 -2.52 16.68 14.25
N PRO A 138 -3.10 17.35 13.25
CA PRO A 138 -3.01 18.81 13.11
C PRO A 138 -3.49 19.57 14.35
N SER A 139 -4.43 18.98 15.11
CA SER A 139 -5.04 19.57 16.31
C SER A 139 -4.09 19.75 17.50
N LEU A 140 -2.89 19.16 17.49
CA LEU A 140 -1.87 19.39 18.52
C LEU A 140 -0.95 20.58 18.23
N LEU A 141 -1.03 21.19 17.04
CA LEU A 141 -0.27 22.40 16.69
C LEU A 141 -1.03 23.71 16.97
N SER A 142 -2.31 23.63 17.35
CA SER A 142 -3.07 24.80 17.81
C SER A 142 -2.59 25.22 19.20
N SER A 143 -1.96 26.39 19.31
CA SER A 143 -1.72 27.06 20.59
C SER A 143 -3.06 27.27 21.32
N PRO A 144 -3.13 27.06 22.64
CA PRO A 144 -4.35 27.34 23.39
C PRO A 144 -4.75 28.80 23.20
N THR A 145 -5.99 29.04 22.75
CA THR A 145 -6.54 30.39 22.63
C THR A 145 -7.11 30.79 23.98
N ILE A 146 -6.49 31.77 24.65
CA ILE A 146 -7.06 32.39 25.86
C ILE A 146 -8.11 33.40 25.39
N SER A 147 -9.40 33.12 25.62
CA SER A 147 -10.45 34.12 25.48
C SER A 147 -10.44 35.03 26.71
N SER A 148 -10.10 36.31 26.55
CA SER A 148 -10.36 37.30 27.59
C SER A 148 -11.85 37.57 27.66
N ALA A 149 -12.49 37.27 28.79
CA ALA A 149 -13.83 37.77 29.07
C ALA A 149 -13.75 39.30 29.19
N ALA A 150 -14.51 40.02 28.37
CA ALA A 150 -14.68 41.46 28.51
C ALA A 150 -15.34 41.74 29.87
N SER A 151 -14.72 42.61 30.67
CA SER A 151 -15.29 43.20 31.89
C SER A 151 -16.33 44.25 31.56
#